data_AF-A0A934QYU4-F1
#
_entry.id   AF-A0A934QYU4-F1
#
_cell.length_a   1.000
_cell.length_b   1.000
_cell.length_c   1.000
_cell.angle_alpha   90.00
_cell.angle_beta   90.00
_cell.angle_gamma   90.00
#
_symmetry.space_group_name_H-M   'P 1'
#
loop_
_entity.id
_entity.type
_entity.pdbx_description
1 polymer ?
#
loop_
_entity_poly.entity_id
_entity_poly.type
_entity_poly.pdbx_seq_one_letter_code
_entity_poly.pdbx_strand_id
1 'polypeptide(L)' 'MAPVTGETEVVCSVCAARRADGDAVAALAWVREVEDRRARWLCPRCAREHVRDIEAKLPAEYW' A
#
# COMPACT_ATOMS: atom_id res chain seq x y z
N MET A 1 2.74 21.53 -17.87
CA MET A 1 2.36 20.46 -16.92
C MET A 1 0.95 20.74 -16.45
N ALA A 2 -0.03 19.95 -16.90
CA ALA A 2 -1.42 20.09 -16.48
C ALA A 2 -1.60 19.60 -15.03
N PRO A 3 -2.53 20.15 -14.24
CA PRO A 3 -2.82 19.65 -12.91
C PRO A 3 -3.49 18.28 -13.02
N VAL A 4 -2.93 17.27 -12.35
CA VAL A 4 -3.55 15.95 -12.22
C VAL A 4 -4.67 16.06 -11.18
N THR A 5 -5.84 16.54 -11.60
CA THR A 5 -7.03 16.58 -10.74
C THR A 5 -7.57 15.16 -10.60
N GLY A 6 -7.45 14.62 -9.40
CA GLY A 6 -8.07 13.35 -9.01
C GLY A 6 -7.39 12.69 -7.83
N GLU A 7 -7.03 13.47 -6.79
CA GLU A 7 -6.54 12.90 -5.53
C GLU A 7 -7.74 12.25 -4.83
N THR A 8 -8.08 11.03 -5.27
CA THR A 8 -9.06 10.21 -4.59
C THR A 8 -8.46 9.92 -3.23
N GLU A 9 -9.09 10.42 -2.16
CA GLU A 9 -8.63 10.23 -0.78
C GLU A 9 -8.26 8.75 -0.57
N VAL A 10 -6.95 8.46 -0.53
CA VAL A 10 -6.49 7.10 -0.39
C VAL A 10 -6.49 6.74 1.09
N VAL A 11 -7.34 5.79 1.44
CA VAL A 11 -7.50 5.32 2.82
C VAL A 11 -7.06 3.86 2.92
N CYS A 12 -6.31 3.54 3.97
CA CYS A 12 -5.87 2.19 4.25
C CYS A 12 -7.08 1.33 4.62
N SER A 13 -7.27 0.21 3.92
CA SER A 13 -8.39 -0.70 4.14
C SER A 13 -8.31 -1.50 5.45
N VAL A 14 -7.16 -1.47 6.14
CA VAL A 14 -6.93 -2.19 7.40
C VAL A 14 -7.04 -1.24 8.61
N CYS A 15 -6.29 -0.14 8.60
CA CYS A 15 -6.18 0.74 9.78
C CYS A 15 -6.80 2.13 9.58
N ALA A 16 -7.48 2.37 8.46
CA ALA A 16 -8.10 3.65 8.11
C ALA A 16 -7.17 4.88 8.07
N ALA A 17 -5.84 4.68 8.03
CA ALA A 17 -4.89 5.76 7.81
C ALA A 17 -5.17 6.45 6.48
N ARG A 18 -4.93 7.75 6.39
CA ARG A 18 -5.09 8.54 5.17
C ARG A 18 -3.72 8.85 4.57
N ARG A 19 -3.63 8.83 3.24
CA ARG A 19 -2.45 9.33 2.53
C ARG A 19 -2.41 10.86 2.70
N ALA A 20 -1.25 11.40 3.04
CA ALA A 20 -1.05 12.83 3.18
C ALA A 20 -0.59 13.45 1.86
N ASP A 21 -1.28 14.49 1.42
CA ASP A 21 -0.95 15.27 0.22
C ASP A 21 0.14 16.29 0.56
N GLY A 22 1.40 15.87 0.50
CA GLY A 22 2.52 16.77 0.80
C GLY A 22 3.87 16.09 0.86
N ASP A 23 3.87 14.77 1.09
CA ASP A 23 5.08 13.95 1.03
C ASP A 23 4.95 12.94 -0.11
N ALA A 24 5.56 13.27 -1.25
CA ALA A 24 5.57 12.42 -2.43
C ALA A 24 6.24 11.05 -2.16
N VAL A 25 7.25 11.00 -1.29
CA VAL A 25 7.93 9.75 -0.93
C VAL A 25 7.01 8.88 -0.09
N ALA A 26 6.32 9.47 0.90
CA ALA A 26 5.33 8.77 1.69
C ALA A 26 4.15 8.29 0.82
N ALA A 27 3.72 9.07 -0.17
CA ALA A 27 2.66 8.70 -1.11
C ALA A 27 3.03 7.48 -1.97
N LEU A 28 4.27 7.43 -2.48
CA LEU A 28 4.80 6.30 -3.27
C LEU A 28 4.92 4.99 -2.48
N ALA A 29 5.04 5.06 -1.16
CA ALA A 29 5.19 3.88 -0.31
C ALA A 29 3.86 3.11 -0.06
N TRP A 30 2.72 3.65 -0.51
CA TRP A 30 1.43 2.97 -0.42
C TRP A 30 1.29 1.87 -1.45
N VAL A 31 0.68 0.76 -1.06
CA VAL A 31 0.50 -0.41 -1.92
C VAL A 31 -0.95 -0.53 -2.35
N ARG A 32 -1.18 -0.77 -3.64
CA ARG A 32 -2.49 -1.15 -4.18
C ARG A 32 -2.50 -2.66 -4.40
N GLU A 33 -3.38 -3.34 -3.69
CA GLU A 33 -3.62 -4.76 -3.88
C GLU A 33 -4.92 -4.95 -4.66
N VAL A 34 -4.97 -5.99 -5.48
CA VAL A 34 -6.17 -6.40 -6.20
C VAL A 34 -6.50 -7.82 -5.77
N GLU A 35 -7.61 -7.97 -5.04
CA GLU A 35 -8.07 -9.24 -4.50
C GLU A 35 -9.53 -9.42 -4.94
N ASP A 36 -9.88 -10.58 -5.52
CA ASP A 36 -11.23 -10.85 -6.05
C ASP A 36 -11.82 -9.72 -6.93
N ARG A 37 -10.98 -9.15 -7.80
CA ARG A 37 -11.29 -8.02 -8.69
C ARG A 37 -11.61 -6.70 -7.97
N ARG A 38 -11.42 -6.63 -6.65
CA ARG A 38 -11.54 -5.41 -5.85
C ARG A 38 -10.16 -4.85 -5.55
N ALA A 39 -9.97 -3.56 -5.83
CA ALA A 39 -8.75 -2.87 -5.45
C ALA A 39 -8.87 -2.36 -4.02
N ARG A 40 -7.89 -2.68 -3.18
CA ARG A 40 -7.72 -2.11 -1.85
C ARG A 40 -6.39 -1.39 -1.74
N TRP A 41 -6.32 -0.40 -0.87
CA TRP A 41 -5.10 0.33 -0.59
C TRP A 41 -4.60 0.01 0.81
N LEU A 42 -3.29 -0.17 0.94
CA LEU A 42 -2.62 -0.41 2.21
C LEU A 42 -1.59 0.67 2.47
N CYS A 43 -1.53 1.14 3.72
CA CYS A 43 -0.45 2.01 4.16
C CYS A 43 0.87 1.21 4.28
N PRO A 44 2.03 1.89 4.27
CA PRO A 44 3.34 1.24 4.32
C PRO A 44 3.54 0.30 5.53
N ARG A 45 2.86 0.57 6.65
CA ARG A 45 2.90 -0.29 7.84
C ARG A 45 2.16 -1.61 7.60
N CYS A 46 0.88 -1.53 7.22
CA CYS A 46 0.03 -2.71 7.02
C CYS A 46 0.55 -3.57 5.85
N ALA A 47 1.03 -2.94 4.77
CA ALA A 47 1.63 -3.66 3.66
C ALA A 47 2.85 -4.49 4.09
N ARG A 48 3.75 -3.93 4.91
CA ARG A 48 4.93 -4.66 5.41
C ARG A 48 4.59 -5.76 6.41
N GLU A 49 3.55 -5.59 7.22
CA GLU A 49 3.02 -6.65 8.08
C GLU A 49 2.58 -7.85 7.23
N HIS A 50 1.81 -7.63 6.15
CA HIS A 50 1.36 -8.70 5.25
C HIS A 50 2.50 -9.35 4.42
N VAL A 51 3.48 -8.58 3.95
CA VAL A 51 4.64 -9.12 3.21
C VAL A 51 5.49 -10.05 4.10
N ARG A 52 5.69 -9.69 5.38
CA ARG A 52 6.47 -10.51 6.32
C ARG A 52 5.84 -11.88 6.58
N ASP A 53 4.51 -11.98 6.53
CA ASP A 53 3.81 -13.25 6.69
C ASP A 53 3.99 -14.21 5.50
N ILE A 54 4.34 -13.69 4.32
CA ILE A 54 4.60 -14.46 3.10
C ILE A 54 6.08 -14.89 3.05
N GLU A 55 7.00 -13.96 3.31
CA GLU A 55 8.45 -14.23 3.29
C GLU A 55 8.89 -15.18 4.42
N ALA A 56 8.29 -15.11 5.60
CA ALA A 56 8.64 -15.99 6.73
C ALA A 56 8.26 -17.47 6.49
N LYS A 57 7.51 -17.77 5.44
CA LYS A 57 7.12 -19.14 5.05
C LYS A 57 7.98 -19.71 3.92
N LEU A 58 8.84 -18.91 3.30
CA LEU A 58 9.79 -19.39 2.30
C LEU A 58 11.01 -19.98 3.01
N PRO A 59 11.39 -21.24 2.72
CA PRO A 59 12.64 -21.79 3.21
C PRO A 59 13.81 -20.91 2.76
N ALA A 60 14.84 -20.79 3.60
CA ALA A 60 16.00 -19.92 3.33
C ALA A 60 16.74 -20.23 2.02
N GLU A 61 16.55 -21.44 1.47
CA GLU A 61 17.13 -21.86 0.18
C GLU A 61 16.45 -21.22 -1.05
N TYR A 62 15.29 -20.59 -0.89
CA TYR A 62 14.51 -19.97 -1.96
C TYR A 62 14.49 -18.43 -1.91
N TRP A 63 15.34 -17.85 -1.05
CA TRP A 63 15.72 -16.43 -1.11
C TRP A 63 16.83 -16.22 -2.13
#